data_AF-A0A2N2DN65-F1
#
_entry.id   AF-A0A2N2DN65-F1
#
_cell.length_a   1.000
_cell.length_b   1.000
_cell.length_c   1.000
_cell.angle_alpha   90.00
_cell.angle_beta   90.00
_cell.angle_gamma   90.00
#
_symmetry.space_group_name_H-M   'P 1'
#
loop_
_entity.id
_entity.type
_entity.pdbx_description
1 polymer ?
#
loop_
_entity_poly.entity_id
_entity_poly.type
_entity_poly.pdbx_seq_one_letter_code
_entity_poly.pdbx_strand_id
1 'polypeptide(L)' 'MKPLIEAINLRKVYRMGEEKVVALDDLSLTVEKGEIICLVGAS' A
#
# COMPACT_ATOMS: atom_id res chain seq x y z
N MET A 1 -7.42 2.96 -20.52
CA MET A 1 -6.48 4.00 -20.03
C MET A 1 -5.50 3.33 -19.09
N LYS A 2 -4.28 3.86 -18.91
CA LYS A 2 -3.31 3.32 -17.94
C LYS A 2 -3.36 4.19 -16.67
N PRO A 3 -3.42 3.59 -15.47
CA PRO A 3 -3.40 4.36 -14.23
C PRO A 3 -2.08 5.15 -14.10
N LEU A 4 -2.13 6.27 -13.40
CA LEU A 4 -0.93 7.09 -13.12
C LEU A 4 -0.05 6.42 -12.05
N ILE A 5 -0.69 5.81 -11.06
CA ILE A 5 -0.04 5.02 -10.00
C ILE A 5 -0.69 3.64 -10.00
N GLU A 6 0.11 2.59 -9.95
CA GLU A 6 -0.35 1.21 -9.83
C GLU A 6 0.52 0.48 -8.81
N ALA A 7 -0.12 -0.02 -7.76
CA ALA A 7 0.46 -0.92 -6.78
C ALA A 7 -0.35 -2.22 -6.82
N ILE A 8 0.30 -3.34 -7.06
CA ILE A 8 -0.33 -4.65 -7.15
C ILE A 8 0.33 -5.56 -6.11
N ASN A 9 -0.50 -6.15 -5.25
CA ASN A 9 -0.07 -7.06 -4.18
C ASN A 9 1.08 -6.49 -3.31
N LEU A 10 1.01 -5.19 -2.99
CA LEU A 10 2.05 -4.49 -2.24
C LEU A 10 2.10 -5.00 -0.80
N ARG A 11 3.29 -5.44 -0.38
CA ARG A 11 3.54 -5.96 0.97
C ARG A 11 4.72 -5.26 1.61
N LYS A 12 4.55 -4.82 2.86
CA LYS A 12 5.62 -4.22 3.67
C LYS A 12 5.79 -4.99 4.96
N VAL A 13 6.97 -5.56 5.14
CA VAL A 13 7.35 -6.27 6.37
C VAL A 13 8.57 -5.60 6.97
N TYR A 14 8.48 -5.23 8.25
CA TYR A 14 9.60 -4.82 9.07
C TYR A 14 10.13 -6.01 9.85
N ARG A 15 11.45 -6.14 9.95
CA ARG A 15 12.10 -7.12 10.81
C ARG A 15 12.54 -6.42 12.08
N MET A 16 12.02 -6.87 13.22
CA MET A 16 12.27 -6.31 14.54
C MET A 16 12.98 -7.39 15.38
N GLY A 17 14.30 -7.48 15.25
CA GLY A 17 15.07 -8.59 15.81
C GLY A 17 14.68 -9.93 15.16
N GLU A 18 14.23 -10.89 15.99
CA GLU A 18 13.74 -12.18 15.52
C GLU A 18 12.30 -12.11 14.98
N GLU A 19 11.56 -11.07 15.31
CA GLU A 19 10.16 -10.91 14.93
C GLU A 19 10.01 -10.24 13.55
N LYS A 20 8.87 -10.52 12.92
CA LYS A 20 8.43 -9.86 11.68
C LYS A 20 7.11 -9.15 11.94
N VAL A 21 7.06 -7.86 11.64
CA VAL A 21 5.86 -7.04 11.67
C VAL A 21 5.41 -6.79 10.25
N VAL A 22 4.20 -7.25 9.90
CA VAL A 22 3.59 -6.98 8.59
C VAL A 22 2.84 -5.66 8.70
N ALA A 23 3.41 -4.60 8.14
CA ALA A 23 2.82 -3.26 8.17
C ALA A 23 1.84 -3.02 7.01
N LEU A 24 2.01 -3.75 5.91
CA LEU A 24 1.05 -3.77 4.81
C LEU A 24 1.02 -5.18 4.25
N ASP A 25 -0.18 -5.74 4.13
CA ASP A 25 -0.39 -7.10 3.64
C ASP A 25 -1.30 -7.07 2.42
N ASP A 26 -0.71 -7.34 1.26
CA ASP A 26 -1.41 -7.55 -0.02
C ASP A 26 -2.33 -6.40 -0.48
N LEU A 27 -1.81 -5.16 -0.51
CA LEU A 27 -2.55 -4.01 -1.02
C LEU A 27 -2.46 -3.92 -2.54
N SER A 28 -3.61 -3.93 -3.21
CA SER A 28 -3.72 -3.51 -4.61
C SER A 28 -4.47 -2.16 -4.70
N LEU A 29 -3.85 -1.16 -5.31
CA LEU A 29 -4.36 0.20 -5.44
C LEU A 29 -3.94 0.79 -6.79
N THR A 30 -4.88 1.45 -7.46
CA THR A 30 -4.62 2.29 -8.63
C THR A 30 -5.02 3.73 -8.34
N VAL A 31 -4.31 4.69 -8.91
CA VAL A 31 -4.69 6.11 -8.89
C VAL A 31 -4.63 6.67 -10.30
N GLU A 32 -5.72 7.26 -10.76
CA GLU A 32 -5.85 7.86 -12.08
C GLU A 32 -5.30 9.28 -12.13
N LYS A 33 -4.97 9.76 -13.33
CA LYS A 33 -4.48 11.14 -13.50
C LYS A 33 -5.57 12.14 -13.13
N GLY A 34 -5.30 12.96 -12.11
CA GLY A 34 -6.23 13.96 -11.58
C GLY A 34 -7.15 13.45 -10.47
N GLU A 35 -7.03 12.17 -10.09
CA GLU A 35 -7.75 11.61 -8.95
C GLU A 35 -7.14 12.09 -7.62
N ILE A 36 -8.01 12.43 -6.66
CA ILE A 36 -7.63 12.76 -5.29
C ILE A 36 -8.15 11.64 -4.39
N ILE A 37 -7.25 10.98 -3.66
CA ILE A 37 -7.59 9.91 -2.71
C ILE A 37 -7.20 10.29 -1.28
N CYS A 38 -7.85 9.66 -0.31
CA CYS A 38 -7.51 9.75 1.10
C CYS A 38 -7.32 8.35 1.68
N LEU A 39 -6.23 8.14 2.42
CA LEU A 39 -5.99 6.91 3.18
C LEU A 39 -6.32 7.18 4.64
N VAL A 40 -7.28 6.44 5.19
CA VAL A 40 -7.76 6.59 6.58
C VAL A 40 -7.64 5.25 7.29
N GLY A 41 -7.09 5.28 8.51
CA GLY A 41 -6.92 4.11 9.37
C GLY A 41 -6.64 4.54 10.80
N ALA A 42 -6.83 3.62 11.75
CA ALA A 42 -6.41 3.83 13.14
C ALA A 42 -4.88 3.84 13.25
N SER A 43 -4.36 4.58 14.25
CA SER A 43 -2.95 4.56 14.64
C SER A 43 -2.59 3.34 15.47
#